data_AF-A0A1M5YUY8-F1
#
_entry.id   AF-A0A1M5YUY8-F1
#
_cell.length_a   1.000
_cell.length_b   1.000
_cell.length_c   1.000
_cell.angle_alpha   90.00
_cell.angle_beta   90.00
_cell.angle_gamma   90.00
#
_symmetry.space_group_name_H-M   'P 1'
#
loop_
_entity.id
_entity.type
_entity.pdbx_description
1 polymer ?
#
loop_
_entity_poly.entity_id
_entity_poly.type
_entity_poly.pdbx_seq_one_letter_code
_entity_poly.pdbx_strand_id
1 'polypeptide(L)'
;MSFTFEAKVRTDAGKGASRRLRHAGLIPAIIYGGEAAPVSIELDHDKILHAQEEDAFYTDVLTLVIDGKEEKVKAQAMQRHPYKPKVTHIDFVRA
;
A
#
# COMPACT_ATOMS: atom_id res chain seq x y z
N MET A 1 -1.41 17.59 -4.26
CA MET A 1 -2.23 17.19 -3.09
C MET A 1 -1.33 16.43 -2.14
N SER A 2 -1.61 16.40 -0.83
CA SER A 2 -0.86 15.53 0.09
C SER A 2 -1.64 14.24 0.30
N PHE A 3 -1.06 13.11 -0.08
CA PHE A 3 -1.65 11.80 0.15
C PHE A 3 -1.14 11.25 1.48
N THR A 4 -2.06 10.96 2.40
CA THR A 4 -1.76 10.33 3.69
C THR A 4 -2.66 9.12 3.88
N PHE A 5 -2.07 7.95 4.14
CA PHE A 5 -2.81 6.71 4.36
C PHE A 5 -2.44 6.07 5.69
N GLU A 6 -3.46 5.67 6.44
CA GLU A 6 -3.30 4.79 7.60
C GLU A 6 -2.94 3.38 7.14
N ALA A 7 -1.91 2.82 7.74
CA ALA A 7 -1.37 1.51 7.44
C ALA A 7 -1.16 0.71 8.73
N LYS A 8 -1.36 -0.61 8.66
CA LYS A 8 -1.09 -1.52 9.78
C LYS A 8 -0.02 -2.51 9.40
N VAL A 9 0.90 -2.80 10.32
CA VAL A 9 1.90 -3.85 10.11
C VAL A 9 1.20 -5.20 10.06
N ARG A 10 1.57 -6.01 9.07
CA ARG A 10 1.04 -7.36 8.92
C ARG A 10 1.85 -8.34 9.74
N THR A 11 1.16 -9.17 10.50
CA THR A 11 1.76 -10.29 11.25
C THR A 11 1.68 -11.63 10.49
N ASP A 12 0.80 -11.73 9.49
CA ASP A 12 0.52 -12.96 8.74
C ASP A 12 0.82 -12.80 7.24
N ALA A 13 1.43 -13.83 6.65
CA ALA A 13 2.00 -13.82 5.31
C ALA A 13 1.53 -15.00 4.45
N GLY A 14 1.79 -14.92 3.15
CA GLY A 14 1.44 -15.98 2.19
C GLY A 14 0.03 -15.90 1.62
N LYS A 15 -0.32 -16.90 0.81
CA LYS A 15 -1.50 -16.89 -0.07
C LYS A 15 -2.82 -16.78 0.69
N GLY A 16 -2.97 -17.52 1.80
CA GLY A 16 -4.19 -17.54 2.60
C GLY A 16 -4.47 -16.21 3.28
N ALA A 17 -3.46 -15.67 3.98
CA ALA A 17 -3.51 -14.37 4.64
C ALA A 17 -3.88 -13.25 3.67
N SER A 18 -3.15 -13.14 2.55
CA SER A 18 -3.40 -12.11 1.53
C SER A 18 -4.77 -12.24 0.85
N ARG A 19 -5.36 -13.45 0.82
CA ARG A 19 -6.73 -13.63 0.31
C ARG A 19 -7.76 -13.14 1.31
N ARG A 20 -7.56 -13.38 2.61
CA ARG A 20 -8.46 -12.89 3.66
C ARG A 20 -8.50 -11.36 3.70
N LEU A 21 -7.35 -10.70 3.60
CA LEU A 21 -7.26 -9.23 3.54
C LEU A 21 -8.08 -8.66 2.37
N ARG A 22 -7.88 -9.18 1.16
CA ARG A 22 -8.61 -8.73 -0.03
C ARG A 22 -10.12 -8.95 0.04
N HIS A 23 -10.57 -9.97 0.77
CA HIS A 23 -12.00 -10.18 1.03
C HIS A 23 -12.57 -9.23 2.08
N ALA A 24 -11.73 -8.73 2.98
CA ALA A 24 -12.10 -7.76 4.01
C ALA A 24 -12.02 -6.29 3.55
N GLY A 25 -11.81 -6.03 2.24
CA GLY A 25 -11.64 -4.67 1.73
C GLY A 25 -10.28 -4.05 2.01
N LEU A 26 -9.28 -4.88 2.32
CA LEU A 26 -7.90 -4.45 2.55
C LEU A 26 -6.99 -4.95 1.43
N ILE A 27 -5.89 -4.25 1.17
CA ILE A 27 -4.84 -4.71 0.26
C ILE A 27 -3.52 -4.92 1.00
N PRO A 28 -2.80 -6.01 0.70
CA PRO A 28 -1.42 -6.14 1.14
C PRO A 28 -0.52 -5.15 0.37
N ALA A 29 0.45 -4.58 1.05
CA ALA A 29 1.52 -3.79 0.46
C ALA A 29 2.85 -4.02 1.18
N ILE A 30 3.94 -3.57 0.56
CA ILE A 30 5.28 -3.65 1.12
C ILE A 30 6.00 -2.30 0.98
N ILE A 31 6.75 -1.93 2.01
CA ILE A 31 7.64 -0.78 2.00
C ILE A 31 9.07 -1.29 2.06
N TYR A 32 9.93 -0.81 1.17
CA TYR A 32 11.36 -1.12 1.17
C TYR A 32 12.20 0.07 0.71
N GLY A 33 13.52 -0.08 0.69
CA GLY A 33 14.47 0.94 0.28
C GLY A 33 15.24 1.55 1.46
N GLY A 34 16.39 2.14 1.15
CA GLY A 34 17.37 2.56 2.15
C GLY A 34 18.03 1.37 2.86
N GLU A 35 18.51 1.58 4.08
CA GLU A 35 19.18 0.57 4.90
C GLU A 35 18.21 -0.19 5.83
N ALA A 36 16.98 0.32 6.00
CA ALA A 36 15.98 -0.29 6.87
C ALA A 36 15.34 -1.53 6.23
N ALA A 37 15.05 -2.53 7.07
CA ALA A 37 14.40 -3.75 6.64
C ALA A 37 13.05 -3.47 5.94
N PRO A 38 12.64 -4.29 4.95
CA PRO A 38 11.31 -4.20 4.36
C PRO A 38 10.21 -4.45 5.38
N VAL A 39 9.13 -3.67 5.30
CA VAL A 39 7.98 -3.78 6.19
C VAL A 39 6.75 -4.17 5.38
N SER A 40 6.09 -5.26 5.78
CA SER A 40 4.81 -5.67 5.20
C SER A 40 3.66 -4.97 5.91
N ILE A 41 2.79 -4.32 5.14
CA ILE A 41 1.67 -3.55 5.67
C ILE A 41 0.36 -3.93 4.97
N GLU A 42 -0.76 -3.56 5.58
CA GLU A 42 -2.09 -3.58 4.99
C GLU A 42 -2.68 -2.17 4.92
N LEU A 43 -3.43 -1.92 3.84
CA LEU A 43 -4.05 -0.64 3.52
C LEU A 43 -5.53 -0.84 3.18
N ASP A 44 -6.32 0.21 3.37
CA ASP A 44 -7.70 0.27 2.93
C ASP A 44 -7.79 0.28 1.39
N HIS A 45 -8.55 -0.66 0.82
CA HIS A 45 -8.64 -0.82 -0.64
C HIS A 45 -9.30 0.37 -1.32
N ASP A 46 -10.40 0.88 -0.76
CA ASP A 46 -11.21 1.92 -1.41
C ASP A 46 -10.47 3.26 -1.41
N LYS A 47 -9.80 3.61 -0.31
CA LYS A 47 -8.95 4.82 -0.26
C LYS A 47 -7.86 4.82 -1.32
N ILE A 48 -7.21 3.68 -1.50
CA ILE A 48 -6.16 3.51 -2.50
C ILE A 48 -6.74 3.51 -3.92
N LEU A 49 -7.89 2.86 -4.13
CA LEU A 49 -8.55 2.81 -5.42
C LEU A 49 -8.98 4.20 -5.91
N HIS A 50 -9.43 5.06 -4.99
CA HIS A 50 -9.74 6.46 -5.34
C HIS A 50 -8.49 7.29 -5.53
N ALA A 51 -7.50 7.19 -4.63
CA ALA A 51 -6.30 8.01 -4.73
C ALA A 51 -5.50 7.73 -6.02
N GLN A 52 -5.49 6.49 -6.49
CA GLN A 52 -4.75 6.11 -7.71
C GLN A 52 -5.36 6.64 -9.02
N GLU A 53 -6.56 7.24 -8.98
CA GLU A 53 -7.18 7.92 -10.14
C GLU A 53 -6.47 9.23 -10.47
N GLU A 54 -5.80 9.83 -9.49
CA GLU A 54 -4.99 11.03 -9.66
C GLU A 54 -3.57 10.66 -10.08
N ASP A 55 -3.10 11.20 -11.22
CA ASP A 55 -1.73 10.93 -11.73
C ASP A 55 -0.63 11.25 -10.70
N ALA A 56 -0.88 12.25 -9.85
CA ALA A 56 -0.01 12.67 -8.76
C ALA A 56 0.31 11.52 -7.79
N PHE A 57 -0.56 10.51 -7.64
CA PHE A 57 -0.33 9.37 -6.76
C PHE A 57 0.93 8.57 -7.12
N TYR A 58 1.30 8.53 -8.41
CA TYR A 58 2.47 7.78 -8.89
C TYR A 58 3.76 8.60 -8.90
N THR A 59 3.67 9.93 -8.88
CA THR A 59 4.83 10.83 -8.96
C THR A 59 5.22 11.43 -7.61
N ASP A 60 4.23 11.71 -6.78
CA ASP A 60 4.41 12.47 -5.55
C ASP A 60 4.93 11.59 -4.41
N VAL A 61 5.51 12.23 -3.39
CA VAL A 61 5.81 11.58 -2.13
C VAL A 61 4.52 11.42 -1.34
N LEU A 62 4.24 10.18 -0.95
CA LEU A 62 3.10 9.77 -0.15
C LEU A 62 3.54 9.61 1.30
N THR A 63 2.62 9.84 2.24
CA THR A 63 2.83 9.57 3.66
C THR A 63 2.03 8.33 4.07
N LEU A 64 2.71 7.34 4.66
CA LEU A 64 2.07 6.19 5.30
C LEU A 64 2.21 6.34 6.82
N VAL A 65 1.08 6.30 7.53
CA VAL A 65 1.05 6.35 9.00
C VAL A 65 0.97 4.93 9.52
N ILE A 66 2.02 4.46 10.17
CA ILE A 66 2.14 3.10 10.72
C ILE A 66 2.31 3.22 12.23
N ASP A 67 1.32 2.77 13.00
CA ASP A 67 1.32 2.84 14.47
C ASP A 67 1.67 4.26 14.99
N GLY A 68 1.15 5.29 14.31
CA GLY A 68 1.38 6.71 14.63
C GLY A 68 2.73 7.28 14.15
N LYS A 69 3.55 6.50 13.44
CA LYS A 69 4.79 6.98 12.81
C LYS A 69 4.57 7.23 11.33
N GLU A 70 5.04 8.38 10.85
CA GLU A 70 5.00 8.72 9.43
C GLU A 70 6.20 8.15 8.68
N GLU A 71 5.95 7.41 7.61
CA GLU A 71 6.93 7.00 6.61
C GLU A 71 6.64 7.67 5.26
N LYS A 72 7.66 8.32 4.68
CA LYS A 72 7.58 8.93 3.36
C LYS A 72 7.99 7.93 2.29
N VAL A 73 7.12 7.72 1.32
CA VAL A 73 7.32 6.70 0.27
C VAL A 73 6.84 7.18 -1.09
N LYS A 74 7.23 6.46 -2.14
CA LYS A 74 6.69 6.60 -3.50
C LYS A 74 6.14 5.26 -3.97
N ALA A 75 5.04 5.29 -4.72
CA ALA A 75 4.50 4.09 -5.35
C ALA A 75 5.46 3.60 -6.45
N GLN A 76 6.04 2.43 -6.25
CA GLN A 76 6.98 1.84 -7.22
C GLN A 76 6.27 0.94 -8.22
N ALA A 77 5.36 0.08 -7.75
CA ALA A 77 4.60 -0.82 -8.59
C ALA A 77 3.20 -1.08 -8.02
N MET A 78 2.21 -1.19 -8.90
CA MET A 78 0.85 -1.52 -8.55
C MET A 78 0.38 -2.76 -9.31
N GLN A 79 -0.02 -3.78 -8.56
CA GLN A 79 -0.66 -4.96 -9.13
C GLN A 79 -2.17 -4.77 -9.13
N ARG A 80 -2.79 -5.02 -10.28
CA ARG A 80 -4.24 -4.91 -10.47
C ARG A 80 -4.84 -6.28 -10.71
N HIS A 81 -6.10 -6.43 -10.33
CA HIS A 81 -6.87 -7.60 -10.68
C HIS A 81 -7.05 -7.67 -12.21
N PRO A 82 -6.89 -8.84 -12.87
CA PRO A 82 -6.83 -8.91 -14.34
C PRO A 82 -8.06 -8.38 -15.09
N TYR A 83 -9.24 -8.41 -14.47
CA TYR A 83 -10.49 -7.99 -15.08
C TYR A 83 -11.44 -7.20 -14.17
N LYS A 84 -11.08 -7.01 -12.89
CA LYS A 84 -11.92 -6.27 -11.93
C LYS A 84 -11.25 -4.94 -11.63
N PRO A 85 -12.00 -3.86 -11.37
CA PRO A 85 -11.44 -2.60 -10.91
C PRO A 85 -11.01 -2.72 -9.45
N LYS A 86 -10.00 -3.55 -9.17
CA LYS A 86 -9.46 -3.80 -7.83
C LYS A 86 -7.94 -3.81 -7.88
N VAL A 87 -7.33 -3.18 -6.88
CA VAL A 87 -5.90 -3.28 -6.62
C VAL A 87 -5.67 -4.55 -5.80
N THR A 88 -4.60 -5.28 -6.10
CA THR A 88 -4.26 -6.53 -5.40
C THR A 88 -3.02 -6.44 -4.53
N HIS A 89 -2.07 -5.57 -4.90
CA HIS A 89 -0.85 -5.33 -4.15
C HIS A 89 -0.23 -3.99 -4.57
N ILE A 90 0.49 -3.32 -3.66
CA ILE A 90 1.32 -2.17 -3.98
C ILE A 90 2.70 -2.31 -3.35
N ASP A 91 3.70 -1.92 -4.12
CA ASP A 91 5.09 -1.83 -3.71
C ASP A 91 5.44 -0.36 -3.52
N PHE A 92 5.97 -0.02 -2.35
CA PHE A 92 6.43 1.31 -2.00
C PHE A 92 7.94 1.33 -1.79
N VAL A 93 8.59 2.35 -2.34
CA VAL A 93 10.01 2.65 -2.07
C VAL A 93 10.11 3.87 -1.16
N ARG A 94 10.97 3.81 -0.14
CA ARG A 94 11.24 4.96 0.73
C ARG A 94 11.83 6.11 -0.08
N ALA A 95 11.24 7.29 0.08
CA ALA A 95 11.58 8.50 -0.66
C ALA A 95 12.81 9.21 -0.10
#